data_AF-A0A1I1MAH8-F1
#
_entry.id   AF-A0A1I1MAH8-F1
#
_cell.length_a   1.000
_cell.length_b   1.000
_cell.length_c   1.000
_cell.angle_alpha   90.00
_cell.angle_beta   90.00
_cell.angle_gamma   90.00
#
_symmetry.space_group_name_H-M   'P 1'
#
loop_
_entity.id
_entity.type
_entity.pdbx_description
1 polymer ?
#
loop_
_entity_poly.entity_id
_entity_poly.type
_entity_poly.pdbx_seq_one_letter_code
_entity_poly.pdbx_strand_id
1 'polypeptide(L)'
;MIQAQNIHKFYDKLEVLKGVDLHIKKGEIVSIVGASGAGKTTLLQILGTLDKPDYAPESSLTINGKNVLELQDIKSNNSKEEKTFKIITWTGSIYIILLAVCLLFLRTKIFDDTLRLVASITLFLPIIAMLFYYNRYFKKKSKKDRILSDFRNLNLGFIFQFHQLLPEFTALENVCIPAYIAGKKTSETEAEAKKLLNFLGLSHRIHHKPSELSGGEQQRVAVARALINKPDVIFADEPSGNLDTHSAENLHQLFFQLRDEFGQTFVIVTHNEELANMADRKLVMSDGQIIS
;
A
#
# COMPACT_ATOMS: atom_id res chain seq x y z
N MET A 1 -5.20 -18.92 3.45
CA MET A 1 -4.42 -17.79 4.00
C MET A 1 -5.05 -16.48 3.58
N ILE A 2 -5.15 -16.21 2.27
CA ILE A 2 -5.88 -15.07 1.72
C ILE A 2 -7.24 -15.58 1.22
N GLN A 3 -8.31 -14.86 1.55
CA GLN A 3 -9.64 -15.09 1.01
C GLN A 3 -10.20 -13.74 0.56
N ALA A 4 -10.47 -13.62 -0.74
CA ALA A 4 -11.15 -12.49 -1.33
C ALA A 4 -12.48 -12.99 -1.89
N GLN A 5 -13.57 -12.31 -1.56
CA GLN A 5 -14.91 -12.66 -2.03
C GLN A 5 -15.58 -11.44 -2.62
N ASN A 6 -16.23 -11.62 -3.76
CA ASN A 6 -17.01 -10.61 -4.46
C ASN A 6 -16.29 -9.24 -4.59
N ILE A 7 -15.04 -9.26 -5.06
CA ILE A 7 -14.23 -8.05 -5.19
C ILE A 7 -14.60 -7.28 -6.47
N HIS A 8 -15.05 -6.03 -6.28
CA HIS A 8 -15.32 -5.10 -7.37
C HIS A 8 -14.39 -3.90 -7.35
N LYS A 9 -14.12 -3.34 -8.53
CA LYS A 9 -13.34 -2.11 -8.67
C LYS A 9 -13.75 -1.34 -9.91
N PHE A 10 -14.01 -0.05 -9.74
CA PHE A 10 -14.37 0.90 -10.77
C PHE A 10 -13.30 2.01 -10.82
N TYR A 11 -12.92 2.39 -12.04
CA TYR A 11 -12.25 3.64 -12.30
C TYR A 11 -13.17 4.48 -13.19
N ASP A 12 -13.64 5.60 -12.65
CA ASP A 12 -14.69 6.43 -13.24
C ASP A 12 -15.96 5.62 -13.57
N LYS A 13 -16.17 5.29 -14.85
CA LYS A 13 -17.31 4.51 -15.34
C LYS A 13 -16.94 3.07 -15.73
N LEU A 14 -15.65 2.75 -15.74
CA LEU A 14 -15.13 1.46 -16.17
C LEU A 14 -15.03 0.52 -14.96
N GLU A 15 -15.78 -0.57 -14.99
CA GLU A 15 -15.62 -1.67 -14.04
C GLU A 15 -14.44 -2.54 -14.47
N VAL A 16 -13.35 -2.50 -13.70
CA VAL A 16 -12.12 -3.26 -13.96
C VAL A 16 -12.14 -4.63 -13.28
N LEU A 17 -12.74 -4.74 -12.09
CA LEU A 17 -12.97 -6.04 -11.44
C LEU A 17 -14.47 -6.23 -11.23
N LYS A 18 -14.98 -7.38 -11.67
CA LYS A 18 -16.43 -7.67 -11.78
C LYS A 18 -16.84 -8.85 -10.89
N GLY A 19 -16.59 -8.72 -9.60
CA GLY A 19 -16.93 -9.76 -8.61
C GLY A 19 -15.93 -10.91 -8.60
N VAL A 20 -14.68 -10.62 -8.25
CA VAL A 20 -13.61 -11.63 -8.20
C VAL A 20 -13.61 -12.36 -6.86
N ASP A 21 -13.70 -13.69 -6.92
CA ASP A 21 -13.48 -14.59 -5.79
C ASP A 21 -12.11 -15.27 -5.90
N LEU A 22 -11.37 -15.31 -4.80
CA LEU A 22 -10.02 -15.89 -4.78
C LEU A 22 -9.68 -16.48 -3.42
N HIS A 23 -9.05 -17.65 -3.45
CA HIS A 23 -8.46 -18.29 -2.28
C HIS A 23 -7.02 -18.71 -2.52
N ILE A 24 -6.13 -18.32 -1.60
CA ILE A 24 -4.71 -18.65 -1.62
C ILE A 24 -4.33 -19.31 -0.29
N LYS A 25 -3.73 -20.49 -0.39
CA LYS A 25 -3.24 -21.29 0.74
C LYS A 25 -1.88 -20.77 1.21
N LYS A 26 -1.49 -21.12 2.43
CA LYS A 26 -0.17 -20.75 2.95
C LYS A 26 0.90 -21.62 2.28
N GLY A 27 2.02 -21.04 1.90
CA GLY A 27 3.13 -21.75 1.23
C GLY A 27 2.84 -22.12 -0.23
N GLU A 28 1.85 -21.48 -0.84
CA GLU A 28 1.47 -21.67 -2.24
C GLU A 28 2.07 -20.58 -3.12
N ILE A 29 2.54 -20.93 -4.32
CA ILE A 29 2.85 -19.99 -5.39
C ILE A 29 1.67 -19.96 -6.36
N VAL A 30 0.99 -18.82 -6.41
CA VAL A 30 -0.13 -18.59 -7.34
C VAL A 30 0.31 -17.61 -8.41
N SER A 31 0.16 -17.99 -9.68
CA SER A 31 0.34 -17.08 -10.82
C SER A 31 -1.02 -16.56 -11.32
N ILE A 32 -1.06 -15.30 -11.73
CA ILE A 32 -2.22 -14.64 -12.33
C ILE A 32 -1.80 -14.14 -13.72
N VAL A 33 -2.39 -14.73 -14.74
CA VAL A 33 -2.14 -14.42 -16.15
C VAL A 33 -3.39 -13.88 -16.82
N GLY A 34 -3.26 -13.32 -18.02
CA GLY A 34 -4.38 -12.77 -18.77
C GLY A 34 -3.97 -11.61 -19.67
N ALA A 35 -4.86 -11.24 -20.59
CA ALA A 35 -4.62 -10.16 -21.54
C ALA A 35 -4.29 -8.82 -20.84
N SER A 36 -3.65 -7.91 -21.57
CA SER A 36 -3.48 -6.53 -21.09
C SER A 36 -4.86 -5.92 -20.84
N GLY A 37 -5.01 -5.22 -19.71
CA GLY A 37 -6.31 -4.65 -19.30
C GLY A 37 -7.28 -5.61 -18.59
N ALA A 38 -6.94 -6.89 -18.42
CA ALA A 38 -7.82 -7.87 -17.74
C ALA A 38 -8.05 -7.62 -16.23
N GLY A 39 -7.35 -6.66 -15.62
CA GLY A 39 -7.48 -6.32 -14.19
C GLY A 39 -6.45 -6.97 -13.26
N LYS A 40 -5.42 -7.66 -13.77
CA LYS A 40 -4.41 -8.40 -12.98
C LYS A 40 -3.71 -7.55 -11.92
N THR A 41 -3.08 -6.45 -12.34
CA THR A 41 -2.37 -5.52 -11.44
C THR A 41 -3.32 -4.89 -10.43
N THR A 42 -4.54 -4.52 -10.85
CA THR A 42 -5.57 -3.98 -9.96
C THR A 42 -5.96 -4.98 -8.88
N LEU A 43 -6.18 -6.25 -9.24
CA LEU A 43 -6.45 -7.32 -8.28
C LEU A 43 -5.29 -7.49 -7.31
N LEU A 44 -4.05 -7.59 -7.81
CA LEU A 44 -2.85 -7.72 -6.97
C LEU A 44 -2.67 -6.54 -6.01
N GLN A 45 -2.91 -5.31 -6.46
CA GLN A 45 -2.85 -4.12 -5.61
C GLN A 45 -3.92 -4.12 -4.52
N ILE A 46 -5.13 -4.59 -4.81
CA ILE A 46 -6.21 -4.74 -3.82
C ILE A 46 -5.85 -5.81 -2.78
N LEU A 47 -5.41 -6.99 -3.22
CA LEU A 47 -4.95 -8.06 -2.33
C LEU A 47 -3.76 -7.60 -1.46
N GLY A 48 -2.86 -6.82 -2.05
CA GLY A 48 -1.70 -6.21 -1.42
C GLY A 48 -2.02 -4.96 -0.59
N THR A 49 -3.28 -4.54 -0.49
CA THR A 49 -3.71 -3.36 0.29
C THR A 49 -3.11 -2.03 -0.17
N LEU A 50 -2.60 -1.98 -1.39
CA LEU A 50 -2.09 -0.77 -2.04
C LEU A 50 -3.23 0.05 -2.67
N ASP A 51 -4.30 -0.63 -3.07
CA ASP A 51 -5.57 -0.03 -3.45
C ASP A 51 -6.72 -0.65 -2.62
N LYS A 52 -7.88 -0.01 -2.67
CA LYS A 52 -9.12 -0.46 -2.04
C LYS A 52 -10.11 -0.93 -3.10
N PRO A 53 -10.83 -2.03 -2.88
CA PRO A 53 -11.98 -2.36 -3.72
C PRO A 53 -13.10 -1.34 -3.49
N ASP A 54 -14.01 -1.24 -4.44
CA ASP A 54 -15.24 -0.50 -4.27
C ASP A 54 -16.25 -1.30 -3.47
N TYR A 55 -17.16 -0.59 -2.81
CA TYR A 55 -18.15 -1.23 -1.97
C TYR A 55 -19.14 -2.03 -2.81
N ALA A 56 -19.16 -3.34 -2.59
CA ALA A 56 -20.21 -4.24 -3.02
C ALA A 56 -20.77 -4.99 -1.80
N PRO A 57 -22.09 -5.25 -1.74
CA PRO A 57 -22.66 -6.16 -0.74
C PRO A 57 -21.90 -7.48 -0.73
N GLU A 58 -21.66 -8.03 0.46
CA GLU A 58 -20.97 -9.32 0.66
C GLU A 58 -19.49 -9.36 0.27
N SER A 59 -18.90 -8.23 -0.16
CA SER A 59 -17.46 -8.15 -0.39
C SER A 59 -16.67 -8.42 0.90
N SER A 60 -15.69 -9.31 0.83
CA SER A 60 -14.82 -9.61 1.96
C SER A 60 -13.38 -9.84 1.50
N LEU A 61 -12.42 -9.33 2.28
CA LEU A 61 -11.00 -9.62 2.08
C LEU A 61 -10.39 -9.92 3.44
N THR A 62 -9.92 -11.15 3.61
CA THR A 62 -9.22 -11.60 4.80
C THR A 62 -7.82 -12.09 4.47
N ILE A 63 -6.86 -11.72 5.31
CA ILE A 63 -5.49 -12.21 5.25
C ILE A 63 -5.17 -12.73 6.66
N ASN A 64 -4.84 -14.02 6.77
CA ASN A 64 -4.62 -14.69 8.06
C ASN A 64 -5.81 -14.54 9.02
N GLY A 65 -7.03 -14.59 8.49
CA GLY A 65 -8.28 -14.42 9.26
C GLY A 65 -8.58 -12.98 9.67
N LYS A 66 -7.67 -12.03 9.45
CA LYS A 66 -7.90 -10.61 9.73
C LYS A 66 -8.65 -9.96 8.57
N ASN A 67 -9.77 -9.29 8.86
CA ASN A 67 -10.52 -8.53 7.85
C ASN A 67 -9.76 -7.24 7.49
N VAL A 68 -9.30 -7.17 6.24
CA VAL A 68 -8.50 -6.06 5.74
C VAL A 68 -9.37 -4.90 5.26
N LEU A 69 -10.58 -5.17 4.78
CA LEU A 69 -11.52 -4.12 4.33
C LEU A 69 -11.94 -3.20 5.49
N GLU A 70 -12.02 -3.74 6.71
CA GLU A 70 -12.23 -2.96 7.93
C GLU A 70 -11.06 -2.01 8.20
N LEU A 71 -9.82 -2.46 7.99
CA LEU A 71 -8.63 -1.63 8.09
C LEU A 71 -8.57 -0.55 7.01
N GLN A 72 -9.21 -0.78 5.86
CA GLN A 72 -9.31 0.16 4.73
C GLN A 72 -10.53 1.09 4.79
N ASP A 73 -11.39 1.00 5.83
CA ASP A 73 -12.59 1.83 6.04
C ASP A 73 -13.72 1.56 5.05
N ILE A 74 -13.70 0.44 4.33
CA ILE A 74 -14.73 0.18 3.32
C ILE A 74 -16.11 -0.04 3.96
N LYS A 75 -16.15 -0.55 5.20
CA LYS A 75 -17.41 -0.65 5.98
C LYS A 75 -17.87 0.68 6.57
N SER A 76 -16.96 1.63 6.78
CA SER A 76 -17.37 2.96 7.21
C SER A 76 -17.89 3.68 5.99
N ASN A 77 -19.19 3.95 5.98
CA ASN A 77 -19.76 5.02 5.19
C ASN A 77 -19.15 6.36 5.66
N ASN A 78 -17.85 6.57 5.41
CA ASN A 78 -17.16 7.84 5.57
C ASN A 78 -17.84 8.90 4.70
N SER A 79 -18.77 8.52 3.81
CA SER A 79 -19.71 9.45 3.20
C SER A 79 -20.35 10.41 4.21
N LYS A 80 -20.67 10.02 5.46
CA LYS A 80 -21.20 10.97 6.46
C LYS A 80 -20.11 11.88 7.03
N GLU A 81 -19.04 11.35 7.62
CA GLU A 81 -17.96 12.17 8.23
C GLU A 81 -17.24 13.05 7.18
N GLU A 82 -17.07 12.55 5.95
CA GLU A 82 -16.47 13.26 4.82
C GLU A 82 -17.43 14.28 4.21
N LYS A 83 -18.74 14.01 4.15
CA LYS A 83 -19.75 15.06 3.85
C LYS A 83 -19.75 16.13 4.93
N THR A 84 -19.74 15.75 6.21
CA THR A 84 -19.66 16.70 7.33
C THR A 84 -18.38 17.52 7.28
N PHE A 85 -17.23 16.91 6.97
CA PHE A 85 -15.97 17.61 6.74
C PHE A 85 -16.09 18.59 5.57
N LYS A 86 -16.60 18.16 4.40
CA LYS A 86 -16.83 19.03 3.23
C LYS A 86 -17.75 20.21 3.56
N ILE A 87 -18.84 19.96 4.28
CA ILE A 87 -19.76 21.01 4.74
C ILE A 87 -19.02 21.98 5.65
N ILE A 88 -18.33 21.49 6.69
CA ILE A 88 -17.58 22.32 7.64
C ILE A 88 -16.48 23.14 6.93
N THR A 89 -15.76 22.55 5.97
CA THR A 89 -14.79 23.29 5.12
C THR A 89 -15.44 24.40 4.34
N TRP A 90 -16.58 24.13 3.69
CA TRP A 90 -17.23 25.10 2.84
C TRP A 90 -17.86 26.24 3.66
N THR A 91 -18.58 25.89 4.74
CA THR A 91 -19.15 26.87 5.66
C THR A 91 -18.08 27.68 6.38
N GLY A 92 -16.95 27.05 6.71
CA GLY A 92 -15.82 27.73 7.33
C GLY A 92 -15.12 28.70 6.39
N SER A 93 -14.93 28.35 5.12
CA SER A 93 -14.42 29.30 4.11
C SER A 93 -15.33 30.52 3.95
N ILE A 94 -16.65 30.31 3.92
CA ILE A 94 -17.64 31.40 3.88
C ILE A 94 -17.55 32.27 5.15
N TYR A 95 -17.42 31.63 6.32
CA TYR A 95 -17.30 32.32 7.61
C TYR A 95 -16.05 33.21 7.66
N ILE A 96 -14.91 32.74 7.16
CA ILE A 96 -13.66 33.53 7.13
C ILE A 96 -13.82 34.80 6.27
N ILE A 97 -14.53 34.71 5.13
CA ILE A 97 -14.82 35.88 4.28
C ILE A 97 -15.74 36.87 5.02
N LEU A 98 -16.82 36.38 5.62
CA LEU A 98 -17.73 37.20 6.44
C LEU A 98 -17.02 37.85 7.62
N LEU A 99 -16.12 37.11 8.29
CA LEU A 99 -15.32 37.61 9.39
C LEU A 99 -14.43 38.78 8.96
N ALA A 100 -13.76 38.67 7.81
CA ALA A 100 -12.91 39.74 7.28
C ALA A 100 -13.73 41.02 7.01
N VAL A 101 -14.92 40.88 6.42
CA VAL A 101 -15.85 42.01 6.19
C VAL A 101 -16.34 42.61 7.52
N CYS A 102 -16.70 41.76 8.49
CA CYS A 102 -17.18 42.19 9.79
C CYS A 102 -16.10 42.95 10.58
N LEU A 103 -14.85 42.48 10.55
CA LEU A 103 -13.70 43.16 11.16
C LEU A 103 -13.42 44.52 10.52
N LEU A 104 -13.55 44.65 9.20
CA LEU A 104 -13.43 45.95 8.50
C LEU A 104 -14.52 46.94 8.94
N PHE A 105 -15.74 46.46 9.17
CA PHE A 105 -16.87 47.28 9.62
C PHE A 105 -16.77 47.66 11.11
N LEU A 106 -16.31 46.75 11.96
CA LEU A 106 -16.05 47.01 13.38
C LEU A 106 -15.00 48.11 13.57
N ARG A 107 -13.99 48.15 12.68
CA ARG A 107 -12.94 49.19 12.67
C ARG A 107 -13.50 50.59 12.42
N THR A 108 -14.57 50.73 11.64
CA THR A 108 -15.11 52.04 11.25
C THR A 108 -16.21 52.56 12.16
N LYS A 109 -16.97 51.70 12.86
CA LYS A 109 -18.21 52.11 13.57
C LYS A 109 -18.16 52.13 15.10
N ILE A 110 -17.40 51.25 15.75
CA ILE A 110 -17.32 51.23 17.21
C ILE A 110 -16.21 52.20 17.61
N PHE A 111 -16.35 53.05 18.64
CA PHE A 111 -15.26 53.92 19.13
C PHE A 111 -14.64 53.43 20.45
N ASP A 112 -15.31 52.54 21.17
CA ASP A 112 -14.84 51.94 22.41
C ASP A 112 -13.95 50.71 22.13
N ASP A 113 -12.70 50.78 22.57
CA ASP A 113 -11.70 49.74 22.34
C ASP A 113 -12.00 48.43 23.09
N THR A 114 -12.66 48.50 24.24
CA THR A 114 -13.01 47.29 25.01
C THR A 114 -14.10 46.48 24.30
N LEU A 115 -15.12 47.16 23.79
CA LEU A 115 -16.23 46.53 23.07
C LEU A 115 -15.76 45.91 21.74
N ARG A 116 -14.84 46.57 21.03
CA ARG A 116 -14.20 46.03 19.81
C ARG A 116 -13.44 44.74 20.09
N LEU A 117 -12.67 44.71 21.19
CA LEU A 117 -11.86 43.55 21.55
C LEU A 117 -12.73 42.33 21.90
N VAL A 118 -13.76 42.53 22.73
CA VAL A 118 -14.71 41.46 23.08
C VAL A 118 -15.41 40.94 21.83
N ALA A 119 -15.95 41.82 20.97
CA ALA A 119 -16.63 41.42 19.72
C ALA A 119 -15.70 40.62 18.79
N SER A 120 -14.44 41.02 18.68
CA SER A 120 -13.43 40.33 17.88
C SER A 120 -13.16 38.91 18.41
N ILE A 121 -12.98 38.76 19.72
CA ILE A 121 -12.74 37.45 20.36
C ILE A 121 -13.91 36.48 20.12
N THR A 122 -15.15 36.94 20.28
CA THR A 122 -16.34 36.11 20.08
C THR A 122 -16.45 35.62 18.63
N LEU A 123 -16.05 36.46 17.67
CA LEU A 123 -15.99 36.15 16.25
C LEU A 123 -14.89 35.13 15.88
N PHE A 124 -13.86 34.95 16.71
CA PHE A 124 -12.85 33.90 16.49
C PHE A 124 -13.24 32.54 17.09
N LEU A 125 -14.22 32.49 18.01
CA LEU A 125 -14.63 31.25 18.68
C LEU A 125 -15.03 30.11 17.71
N PRO A 126 -15.80 30.36 16.63
CA PRO A 126 -16.15 29.32 15.66
C PRO A 126 -14.96 28.79 14.86
N ILE A 127 -13.95 29.64 14.60
CA ILE A 127 -12.71 29.23 13.95
C ILE A 127 -11.91 28.29 14.85
N ILE A 128 -11.84 28.59 16.15
CA ILE A 128 -11.18 27.70 17.12
C ILE A 128 -11.88 26.34 17.20
N ALA A 129 -13.22 26.32 17.24
CA ALA A 129 -13.99 25.08 17.23
C ALA A 129 -13.79 24.28 15.92
N MET A 130 -13.74 24.95 14.78
CA MET A 130 -13.44 24.35 13.47
C MET A 130 -12.04 23.75 13.40
N LEU A 131 -11.02 24.46 13.90
CA LEU A 131 -9.65 23.96 13.99
C LEU A 131 -9.55 22.72 14.88
N PHE A 132 -10.26 22.72 16.01
CA PHE A 132 -10.31 21.57 16.91
C PHE A 132 -10.97 20.35 16.24
N TYR A 133 -12.06 20.56 15.50
CA TYR A 133 -12.70 19.52 14.70
C TYR A 133 -11.74 18.94 13.65
N TYR A 134 -11.04 19.79 12.89
CA TYR A 134 -10.05 19.33 11.91
C TYR A 134 -8.92 18.53 12.52
N ASN A 135 -8.34 19.03 13.61
CA ASN A 135 -7.27 18.31 14.29
C ASN A 135 -7.75 16.91 14.73
N ARG A 136 -8.97 16.82 15.28
CA ARG A 136 -9.57 15.53 15.66
C ARG A 136 -9.81 14.62 14.46
N TYR A 137 -10.36 15.15 13.36
CA TYR A 137 -10.63 14.40 12.13
C TYR A 137 -9.35 13.86 11.50
N PHE A 138 -8.34 14.70 11.28
CA PHE A 138 -7.05 14.29 10.70
C PHE A 138 -6.30 13.31 11.60
N LYS A 139 -6.32 13.50 12.93
CA LYS A 139 -5.70 12.57 13.88
C LYS A 139 -6.34 11.17 13.81
N LYS A 140 -7.67 11.11 13.69
CA LYS A 140 -8.40 9.83 13.54
C LYS A 140 -8.04 9.13 12.22
N LYS A 141 -8.07 9.86 11.10
CA LYS A 141 -7.72 9.34 9.77
C LYS A 141 -6.26 8.84 9.72
N SER A 142 -5.32 9.68 10.16
CA SER A 142 -3.89 9.35 10.23
C SER A 142 -3.60 8.09 11.08
N LYS A 143 -4.27 7.93 12.23
CA LYS A 143 -4.11 6.73 13.06
C LYS A 143 -4.48 5.46 12.30
N LYS A 144 -5.51 5.51 11.47
CA LYS A 144 -5.99 4.34 10.75
C LYS A 144 -5.14 4.01 9.52
N ASP A 145 -4.74 5.03 8.76
CA ASP A 145 -3.77 4.85 7.66
C ASP A 145 -2.45 4.25 8.17
N ARG A 146 -2.05 4.63 9.40
CA ARG A 146 -0.91 4.03 10.09
C ARG A 146 -1.14 2.55 10.42
N ILE A 147 -2.30 2.17 10.97
CA ILE A 147 -2.61 0.75 11.26
C ILE A 147 -2.52 -0.13 10.01
N LEU A 148 -3.06 0.34 8.88
CA LEU A 148 -2.98 -0.40 7.61
C LEU A 148 -1.55 -0.47 7.09
N SER A 149 -0.80 0.62 7.17
CA SER A 149 0.60 0.67 6.73
C SER A 149 1.51 -0.21 7.59
N ASP A 150 1.28 -0.24 8.91
CA ASP A 150 1.99 -1.14 9.84
C ASP A 150 1.67 -2.60 9.53
N PHE A 151 0.39 -2.91 9.27
CA PHE A 151 -0.02 -4.25 8.84
C PHE A 151 0.69 -4.65 7.53
N ARG A 152 0.70 -3.77 6.53
CA ARG A 152 1.38 -4.01 5.25
C ARG A 152 2.88 -4.25 5.44
N ASN A 153 3.56 -3.37 6.18
CA ASN A 153 5.00 -3.45 6.41
C ASN A 153 5.43 -4.74 7.14
N LEU A 154 4.60 -5.25 8.04
CA LEU A 154 4.92 -6.43 8.84
C LEU A 154 4.53 -7.74 8.15
N ASN A 155 3.44 -7.77 7.38
CA ASN A 155 2.85 -9.03 6.92
C ASN A 155 2.96 -9.23 5.40
N LEU A 156 3.18 -8.17 4.62
CA LEU A 156 3.14 -8.22 3.15
C LEU A 156 4.48 -7.74 2.55
N GLY A 157 5.05 -8.55 1.65
CA GLY A 157 6.19 -8.18 0.82
C GLY A 157 5.77 -7.81 -0.60
N PHE A 158 6.54 -6.94 -1.26
CA PHE A 158 6.27 -6.50 -2.63
C PHE A 158 7.50 -6.57 -3.51
N ILE A 159 7.31 -7.09 -4.72
CA ILE A 159 8.28 -7.09 -5.81
C ILE A 159 7.55 -6.53 -7.04
N PHE A 160 8.16 -5.59 -7.73
CA PHE A 160 7.58 -4.98 -8.93
C PHE A 160 8.53 -5.15 -10.10
N GLN A 161 8.04 -4.95 -11.32
CA GLN A 161 8.84 -4.98 -12.54
C GLN A 161 10.07 -4.05 -12.47
N PHE A 162 9.89 -2.88 -11.86
CA PHE A 162 10.99 -2.01 -11.47
C PHE A 162 11.33 -2.30 -10.01
N HIS A 163 12.61 -2.53 -9.71
CA HIS A 163 13.11 -2.87 -8.37
C HIS A 163 12.75 -1.82 -7.28
N GLN A 164 12.46 -0.57 -7.66
CA GLN A 164 12.10 0.53 -6.75
C GLN A 164 13.10 0.70 -5.60
N LEU A 165 14.39 0.45 -5.86
CA LEU A 165 15.45 0.68 -4.88
C LEU A 165 15.72 2.18 -4.80
N LEU A 166 16.01 2.66 -3.60
CA LEU A 166 16.40 4.05 -3.39
C LEU A 166 17.89 4.22 -3.81
N PRO A 167 18.18 5.07 -4.82
CA PRO A 167 19.50 5.14 -5.44
C PRO A 167 20.58 5.71 -4.52
N GLU A 168 20.21 6.48 -3.50
CA GLU A 168 21.13 7.07 -2.54
C GLU A 168 21.67 6.06 -1.52
N PHE A 169 20.97 4.94 -1.36
CA PHE A 169 21.24 3.92 -0.35
C PHE A 169 21.91 2.69 -0.96
N THR A 170 22.76 2.04 -0.18
CA THR A 170 23.38 0.76 -0.52
C THR A 170 22.35 -0.38 -0.58
N ALA A 171 22.76 -1.53 -1.11
CA ALA A 171 21.95 -2.75 -1.09
C ALA A 171 21.52 -3.13 0.34
N LEU A 172 22.44 -3.09 1.30
CA LEU A 172 22.15 -3.36 2.71
C LEU A 172 21.08 -2.42 3.26
N GLU A 173 21.27 -1.11 3.08
CA GLU A 173 20.35 -0.10 3.59
C GLU A 173 18.97 -0.23 2.96
N ASN A 174 18.89 -0.47 1.64
CA ASN A 174 17.64 -0.73 0.95
C ASN A 174 16.86 -1.90 1.55
N VAL A 175 17.55 -2.99 1.92
CA VAL A 175 16.93 -4.15 2.58
C VAL A 175 16.46 -3.82 3.99
N CYS A 176 17.20 -3.00 4.73
CA CYS A 176 16.87 -2.70 6.13
C CYS A 176 15.68 -1.73 6.31
N ILE A 177 15.36 -0.89 5.31
CA ILE A 177 14.34 0.17 5.43
C ILE A 177 13.00 -0.32 6.03
N PRO A 178 12.36 -1.40 5.53
CA PRO A 178 11.07 -1.86 6.07
C PRO A 178 11.14 -2.23 7.56
N ALA A 179 12.26 -2.82 8.00
CA ALA A 179 12.48 -3.19 9.39
C ALA A 179 12.73 -1.95 10.27
N TYR A 180 13.43 -0.94 9.77
CA TYR A 180 13.60 0.34 10.48
C TYR A 180 12.27 1.09 10.64
N ILE A 181 11.42 1.08 9.61
CA ILE A 181 10.07 1.65 9.69
C ILE A 181 9.23 0.91 10.76
N ALA A 182 9.43 -0.40 10.92
CA ALA A 182 8.80 -1.19 11.98
C ALA A 182 9.40 -0.96 13.38
N GLY A 183 10.42 -0.12 13.52
CA GLY A 183 11.08 0.16 14.80
C GLY A 183 11.99 -0.96 15.30
N LYS A 184 12.43 -1.87 14.42
CA LYS A 184 13.39 -2.93 14.79
C LYS A 184 14.78 -2.35 15.05
N LYS A 185 15.54 -3.01 15.94
CA LYS A 185 16.90 -2.56 16.30
C LYS A 185 17.84 -2.67 15.10
N THR A 186 18.73 -1.69 14.96
CA THR A 186 19.70 -1.61 13.86
C THR A 186 20.59 -2.86 13.77
N SER A 187 21.22 -3.26 14.87
CA SER A 187 22.14 -4.40 14.89
C SER A 187 21.48 -5.72 14.45
N GLU A 188 20.29 -6.02 14.99
CA GLU A 188 19.52 -7.22 14.63
C GLU A 188 19.06 -7.18 13.16
N THR A 189 18.65 -6.00 12.68
CA THR A 189 18.17 -5.79 11.31
C THR A 189 19.29 -5.96 10.29
N GLU A 190 20.45 -5.33 10.50
CA GLU A 190 21.58 -5.46 9.59
C GLU A 190 22.13 -6.89 9.55
N ALA A 191 22.15 -7.59 10.69
CA ALA A 191 22.57 -8.98 10.73
C ALA A 191 21.64 -9.87 9.88
N GLU A 192 20.32 -9.68 9.99
CA GLU A 192 19.36 -10.42 9.18
C GLU A 192 19.43 -10.04 7.69
N ALA A 193 19.55 -8.75 7.38
CA ALA A 193 19.69 -8.27 6.01
C ALA A 193 20.94 -8.84 5.33
N LYS A 194 22.07 -8.92 6.04
CA LYS A 194 23.31 -9.55 5.54
C LYS A 194 23.12 -11.04 5.28
N LYS A 195 22.39 -11.76 6.14
CA LYS A 195 22.07 -13.19 5.91
C LYS A 195 21.22 -13.37 4.65
N LEU A 196 20.18 -12.57 4.47
CA LEU A 196 19.32 -12.61 3.28
C LEU A 196 20.11 -12.29 2.01
N LEU A 197 20.91 -11.22 2.02
CA LEU A 197 21.77 -10.87 0.89
C LEU A 197 22.79 -11.97 0.58
N ASN A 198 23.34 -12.63 1.59
CA ASN A 198 24.25 -13.76 1.38
C ASN A 198 23.54 -14.96 0.73
N PHE A 199 22.36 -15.33 1.24
CA PHE A 199 21.53 -16.38 0.65
C PHE A 199 21.21 -16.10 -0.82
N LEU A 200 21.00 -14.83 -1.17
CA LEU A 200 20.70 -14.36 -2.52
C LEU A 200 21.93 -14.14 -3.42
N GLY A 201 23.12 -14.59 -2.98
CA GLY A 201 24.37 -14.48 -3.73
C GLY A 201 24.93 -13.07 -3.85
N LEU A 202 24.53 -12.15 -2.96
CA LEU A 202 24.88 -10.72 -2.99
C LEU A 202 25.88 -10.31 -1.92
N SER A 203 26.57 -11.25 -1.27
CA SER A 203 27.56 -10.96 -0.21
C SER A 203 28.64 -9.95 -0.61
N HIS A 204 29.13 -10.03 -1.84
CA HIS A 204 30.14 -9.12 -2.38
C HIS A 204 29.57 -7.75 -2.80
N ARG A 205 28.24 -7.61 -2.81
CA ARG A 205 27.51 -6.42 -3.28
C ARG A 205 26.81 -5.63 -2.18
N ILE A 206 26.93 -6.05 -0.92
CA ILE A 206 26.22 -5.46 0.24
C ILE A 206 26.35 -3.93 0.32
N HIS A 207 27.52 -3.38 0.01
CA HIS A 207 27.82 -1.94 0.10
C HIS A 207 27.68 -1.18 -1.23
N HIS A 208 27.27 -1.85 -2.31
CA HIS A 208 27.09 -1.20 -3.61
C HIS A 208 25.75 -0.46 -3.64
N LYS A 209 25.72 0.66 -4.35
CA LYS A 209 24.50 1.39 -4.69
C LYS A 209 23.79 0.75 -5.88
N PRO A 210 22.48 0.98 -6.08
CA PRO A 210 21.73 0.40 -7.20
C PRO A 210 22.38 0.62 -8.57
N SER A 211 22.98 1.79 -8.82
CA SER A 211 23.67 2.11 -10.08
C SER A 211 24.88 1.22 -10.37
N GLU A 212 25.41 0.53 -9.37
CA GLU A 212 26.59 -0.35 -9.48
C GLU A 212 26.21 -1.84 -9.55
N LEU A 213 24.91 -2.13 -9.59
CA LEU A 213 24.35 -3.48 -9.66
C LEU A 213 23.73 -3.71 -11.05
N SER A 214 23.85 -4.93 -11.55
CA SER A 214 23.07 -5.39 -12.71
C SER A 214 21.57 -5.44 -12.40
N GLY A 215 20.71 -5.41 -13.42
CA GLY A 215 19.25 -5.49 -13.23
C GLY A 215 18.81 -6.72 -12.42
N GLY A 216 19.42 -7.89 -12.68
CA GLY A 216 19.16 -9.11 -11.91
C GLY A 216 19.61 -9.01 -10.44
N GLU A 217 20.76 -8.40 -10.17
CA GLU A 217 21.22 -8.13 -8.80
C GLU A 217 20.29 -7.15 -8.06
N GLN A 218 19.86 -6.06 -8.71
CA GLN A 218 18.90 -5.11 -8.15
C GLN A 218 17.58 -5.80 -7.79
N GLN A 219 17.09 -6.69 -8.65
CA GLN A 219 15.87 -7.42 -8.39
C GLN A 219 16.02 -8.39 -7.20
N ARG A 220 17.16 -9.07 -7.07
CA ARG A 220 17.46 -9.88 -5.87
C ARG A 220 17.56 -9.03 -4.60
N VAL A 221 18.09 -7.80 -4.65
CA VAL A 221 18.02 -6.85 -3.52
C VAL A 221 16.57 -6.51 -3.16
N ALA A 222 15.70 -6.32 -4.16
CA ALA A 222 14.28 -6.08 -3.92
C ALA A 222 13.59 -7.29 -3.26
N VAL A 223 13.95 -8.52 -3.65
CA VAL A 223 13.49 -9.77 -2.98
C VAL A 223 13.95 -9.79 -1.53
N ALA A 224 15.23 -9.50 -1.25
CA ALA A 224 15.76 -9.44 0.11
C ALA A 224 14.99 -8.42 0.97
N ARG A 225 14.71 -7.24 0.41
CA ARG A 225 13.93 -6.18 1.05
C ARG A 225 12.50 -6.64 1.35
N ALA A 226 11.86 -7.37 0.45
CA ALA A 226 10.52 -7.91 0.68
C ALA A 226 10.51 -8.92 1.84
N LEU A 227 11.58 -9.69 2.02
CA LEU A 227 11.69 -10.76 3.02
C LEU A 227 12.10 -10.30 4.43
N ILE A 228 12.67 -9.09 4.59
CA ILE A 228 13.32 -8.67 5.86
C ILE A 228 12.39 -8.73 7.08
N ASN A 229 11.09 -8.49 6.89
CA ASN A 229 10.10 -8.53 7.95
C ASN A 229 9.43 -9.90 8.12
N LYS A 230 9.86 -10.91 7.36
CA LYS A 230 9.29 -12.27 7.32
C LYS A 230 7.80 -12.23 7.00
N PRO A 231 7.42 -11.63 5.85
CA PRO A 231 6.01 -11.46 5.50
C PRO A 231 5.32 -12.81 5.29
N ASP A 232 4.02 -12.85 5.55
CA ASP A 232 3.21 -14.03 5.29
C ASP A 232 3.03 -14.31 3.79
N VAL A 233 3.06 -13.24 2.98
CA VAL A 233 2.88 -13.28 1.53
C VAL A 233 3.78 -12.26 0.83
N ILE A 234 4.29 -12.64 -0.33
CA ILE A 234 4.93 -11.73 -1.27
C ILE A 234 4.05 -11.57 -2.51
N PHE A 235 3.71 -10.32 -2.82
CA PHE A 235 3.05 -9.95 -4.07
C PHE A 235 4.11 -9.54 -5.09
N ALA A 236 4.06 -10.12 -6.28
CA ALA A 236 4.98 -9.83 -7.35
C ALA A 236 4.22 -9.39 -8.61
N ASP A 237 4.48 -8.18 -9.11
CA ASP A 237 3.89 -7.67 -10.35
C ASP A 237 4.96 -7.59 -11.44
N GLU A 238 4.90 -8.53 -12.39
CA GLU A 238 5.88 -8.71 -13.48
C GLU A 238 7.35 -8.73 -13.00
N PRO A 239 7.71 -9.57 -12.00
CA PRO A 239 8.99 -9.47 -11.31
C PRO A 239 10.23 -9.67 -12.20
N SER A 240 10.08 -10.29 -13.37
CA SER A 240 11.17 -10.53 -14.32
C SER A 240 11.05 -9.74 -15.63
N GLY A 241 10.09 -8.81 -15.74
CA GLY A 241 9.75 -8.16 -17.02
C GLY A 241 10.86 -7.30 -17.64
N ASN A 242 11.85 -6.88 -16.83
CA ASN A 242 12.99 -6.06 -17.28
C ASN A 242 14.34 -6.81 -17.25
N LEU A 243 14.31 -8.14 -17.09
CA LEU A 243 15.52 -8.95 -16.97
C LEU A 243 15.83 -9.67 -18.28
N ASP A 244 17.12 -9.95 -18.51
CA ASP A 244 17.52 -10.93 -19.53
C ASP A 244 17.04 -12.34 -19.14
N THR A 245 16.96 -13.23 -20.13
CA THR A 245 16.42 -14.59 -19.96
C THR A 245 17.09 -15.35 -18.83
N HIS A 246 18.42 -15.30 -18.73
CA HIS A 246 19.16 -16.05 -17.70
C HIS A 246 18.92 -15.45 -16.30
N SER A 247 18.93 -14.13 -16.17
CA SER A 247 18.60 -13.47 -14.89
C SER A 247 17.14 -13.72 -14.47
N ALA A 248 16.21 -13.77 -15.43
CA ALA A 248 14.80 -14.07 -15.18
C ALA A 248 14.61 -15.50 -14.65
N GLU A 249 15.21 -16.50 -15.30
CA GLU A 249 15.12 -17.90 -14.89
C GLU A 249 15.70 -18.11 -13.47
N ASN A 250 16.85 -17.52 -13.17
CA ASN A 250 17.43 -17.56 -11.83
C ASN A 250 16.51 -16.93 -10.77
N LEU A 251 15.83 -15.83 -11.10
CA LEU A 251 14.86 -15.20 -10.20
C LEU A 251 13.62 -16.10 -10.00
N HIS A 252 13.15 -16.76 -11.06
CA HIS A 252 12.01 -17.68 -10.97
C HIS A 252 12.35 -18.85 -10.04
N GLN A 253 13.47 -19.53 -10.28
CA GLN A 253 13.95 -20.64 -9.44
C GLN A 253 14.09 -20.22 -7.97
N LEU A 254 14.56 -18.99 -7.71
CA LEU A 254 14.65 -18.44 -6.36
C LEU A 254 13.29 -18.37 -5.65
N PHE A 255 12.19 -18.04 -6.33
CA PHE A 255 10.87 -18.04 -5.69
C PHE A 255 10.46 -19.44 -5.21
N PHE A 256 10.74 -20.47 -6.00
CA PHE A 256 10.47 -21.86 -5.62
C PHE A 256 11.36 -22.30 -4.47
N GLN A 257 12.65 -21.94 -4.50
CA GLN A 257 13.55 -22.20 -3.39
C GLN A 257 13.05 -21.54 -2.08
N LEU A 258 12.58 -20.29 -2.15
CA LEU A 258 12.03 -19.59 -0.99
C LEU A 258 10.74 -20.24 -0.46
N ARG A 259 9.90 -20.77 -1.35
CA ARG A 259 8.72 -21.56 -0.97
C ARG A 259 9.13 -22.86 -0.29
N ASP A 260 10.05 -23.61 -0.89
CA ASP A 260 10.48 -24.93 -0.41
C ASP A 260 11.20 -24.84 0.94
N GLU A 261 12.10 -23.86 1.12
CA GLU A 261 12.91 -23.73 2.34
C GLU A 261 12.19 -22.97 3.46
N PHE A 262 11.42 -21.92 3.15
CA PHE A 262 10.81 -21.04 4.15
C PHE A 262 9.29 -21.15 4.23
N GLY A 263 8.65 -21.93 3.35
CA GLY A 263 7.18 -21.99 3.27
C GLY A 263 6.57 -20.66 2.84
N GLN A 264 7.31 -19.83 2.10
CA GLN A 264 6.87 -18.50 1.69
C GLN A 264 5.72 -18.61 0.68
N THR A 265 4.68 -17.81 0.88
CA THR A 265 3.55 -17.71 -0.07
C THR A 265 3.83 -16.61 -1.10
N PHE A 266 3.54 -16.87 -2.37
CA PHE A 266 3.69 -15.90 -3.46
C PHE A 266 2.39 -15.74 -4.25
N VAL A 267 2.11 -14.50 -4.63
CA VAL A 267 1.05 -14.14 -5.60
C VAL A 267 1.69 -13.33 -6.70
N ILE A 268 1.78 -13.90 -7.89
CA ILE A 268 2.58 -13.38 -8.99
C ILE A 268 1.66 -13.01 -10.15
N VAL A 269 1.59 -11.75 -10.52
CA VAL A 269 1.07 -11.34 -11.82
C VAL A 269 2.20 -11.43 -12.84
N THR A 270 1.96 -12.16 -13.93
CA THR A 270 2.96 -12.25 -14.99
C THR A 270 2.37 -12.44 -16.39
N HIS A 271 3.10 -11.96 -17.39
CA HIS A 271 2.94 -12.28 -18.81
C HIS A 271 3.91 -13.38 -19.29
N ASN A 272 4.84 -13.82 -18.44
CA ASN A 272 5.77 -14.90 -18.75
C ASN A 272 5.09 -16.26 -18.51
N GLU A 273 4.80 -16.98 -19.61
CA GLU A 273 4.16 -18.29 -19.55
C GLU A 273 4.99 -19.34 -18.81
N GLU A 274 6.32 -19.29 -18.89
CA GLU A 274 7.20 -20.22 -18.20
C GLU A 274 7.02 -20.10 -16.68
N LEU A 275 7.18 -18.89 -16.12
CA LEU A 275 6.94 -18.63 -14.69
C LEU A 275 5.51 -18.98 -14.29
N ALA A 276 4.53 -18.64 -15.13
CA ALA A 276 3.14 -18.91 -14.84
C ALA A 276 2.84 -20.41 -14.73
N ASN A 277 3.45 -21.22 -15.60
CA ASN A 277 3.26 -22.68 -15.64
C ASN A 277 4.09 -23.42 -14.59
N MET A 278 5.15 -22.80 -14.03
CA MET A 278 5.90 -23.36 -12.90
C MET A 278 5.12 -23.25 -11.56
N ALA A 279 4.18 -22.30 -11.45
CA ALA A 279 3.43 -22.05 -10.21
C ALA A 279 2.55 -23.24 -9.79
N ASP A 280 2.28 -23.36 -8.49
CA ASP A 280 1.41 -24.43 -7.96
C ASP A 280 -0.03 -24.33 -8.50
N ARG A 281 -0.51 -23.09 -8.70
CA ARG A 281 -1.78 -22.79 -9.34
C ARG A 281 -1.65 -21.60 -10.29
N LYS A 282 -2.13 -21.78 -11.52
CA LYS A 282 -2.27 -20.72 -12.52
C LYS A 282 -3.72 -20.26 -12.59
N LEU A 283 -3.93 -18.97 -12.38
CA LEU A 283 -5.22 -18.32 -12.50
C LEU A 283 -5.25 -17.47 -13.76
N VAL A 284 -6.26 -17.65 -14.59
CA VAL A 284 -6.43 -16.88 -15.83
C VAL A 284 -7.50 -15.84 -15.61
N MET A 285 -7.17 -14.58 -15.87
CA MET A 285 -8.09 -13.46 -15.82
C MET A 285 -8.50 -13.01 -17.22
N SER A 286 -9.78 -12.73 -17.38
CA SER A 286 -10.37 -12.12 -18.57
C SER A 286 -11.46 -11.15 -18.16
N ASP A 287 -11.45 -9.94 -18.74
CA ASP A 287 -12.48 -8.92 -18.55
C ASP A 287 -12.90 -8.65 -17.11
N GLY A 288 -11.95 -8.70 -16.16
CA GLY A 288 -12.19 -8.40 -14.74
C GLY A 288 -12.69 -9.58 -13.91
N GLN A 289 -12.65 -10.81 -14.43
CA GLN A 289 -13.02 -12.04 -13.73
C GLN A 289 -11.92 -13.10 -13.84
N ILE A 290 -11.89 -14.04 -12.89
CA ILE A 290 -11.06 -15.25 -12.97
C ILE A 290 -11.87 -16.34 -13.68
N ILE A 291 -11.34 -16.89 -14.76
CA ILE A 291 -12.04 -17.87 -15.60
C ILE A 291 -11.59 -19.32 -15.37
N SER A 292 -10.35 -19.53 -14.91
CA SER A 292 -9.79 -20.85 -14.58
C SER A 292 -8.68 -20.73 -13.56
#